data_AF-A0A1H0YNX5-F1
#
_entry.id   AF-A0A1H0YNX5-F1
#
_cell.length_a   1.000
_cell.length_b   1.000
_cell.length_c   1.000
_cell.angle_alpha   90.00
_cell.angle_beta   90.00
_cell.angle_gamma   90.00
#
_symmetry.space_group_name_H-M   'P 1'
#
loop_
_entity.id
_entity.type
_entity.pdbx_description
1 polymer ?
#
loop_
_entity_poly.entity_id
_entity_poly.type
_entity_poly.pdbx_seq_one_letter_code
_entity_poly.pdbx_strand_id
1 'polypeptide(L)'
;MNRSLLLLALSALPLAALALEGGPSSKAQQTTEAWLQLQARNLEASKIPQTATPKERDQSMQRWLDSYKYVIPDFYRWESTGASDK
;
A
#
# COMPACT_ATOMS: atom_id res chain seq x y z
N MET A 1 -7.62 58.09 2.54
CA MET A 1 -6.34 57.33 2.45
C MET A 1 -6.38 56.01 3.23
N ASN A 2 -6.98 55.97 4.42
CA ASN A 2 -6.87 54.82 5.34
C ASN A 2 -7.64 53.56 4.88
N ARG A 3 -8.80 53.72 4.22
CA ARG A 3 -9.62 52.59 3.75
C ARG A 3 -9.00 51.84 2.57
N SER A 4 -8.37 52.55 1.63
CA SER A 4 -7.68 51.94 0.50
C SER A 4 -6.44 51.17 0.94
N LEU A 5 -5.70 51.70 1.92
CA LEU A 5 -4.55 51.01 2.54
C LEU A 5 -5.00 49.74 3.28
N LEU A 6 -6.13 49.80 3.99
CA LEU A 6 -6.68 48.64 4.70
C LEU A 6 -7.15 47.54 3.75
N LEU A 7 -7.79 47.88 2.63
CA LEU A 7 -8.20 46.92 1.61
C LEU A 7 -7.00 46.28 0.89
N LEU A 8 -5.96 47.07 0.61
CA LEU A 8 -4.72 46.56 0.03
C LEU A 8 -4.03 45.57 0.98
N ALA A 9 -3.96 45.89 2.28
CA ALA A 9 -3.42 44.99 3.29
C ALA A 9 -4.23 43.69 3.43
N LEU A 10 -5.57 43.78 3.36
CA LEU A 10 -6.45 42.60 3.42
C LEU A 10 -6.27 41.70 2.18
N SER A 11 -6.01 42.28 1.01
CA SER A 11 -5.77 41.51 -0.22
C SER A 11 -4.44 40.73 -0.21
N ALA A 12 -3.51 41.07 0.69
CA ALA A 12 -2.22 40.39 0.83
C ALA A 12 -2.27 39.19 1.81
N LEU A 13 -3.32 39.04 2.62
CA LEU A 13 -3.53 37.90 3.52
C LEU A 13 -3.40 36.51 2.86
N PRO A 14 -3.96 36.24 1.65
CA PRO A 14 -3.84 34.92 1.02
C PRO A 14 -2.42 34.58 0.58
N LEU A 15 -1.49 35.54 0.46
CA LEU A 15 -0.08 35.23 0.18
C LEU A 15 0.61 34.55 1.37
N ALA A 16 0.08 34.68 2.59
CA ALA A 16 0.55 33.90 3.74
C ALA A 16 -0.01 32.46 3.75
N ALA A 17 -0.98 32.16 2.88
CA ALA A 17 -1.56 30.83 2.68
C ALA A 17 -0.99 30.11 1.46
N LEU A 18 0.18 30.54 0.96
CA LEU A 18 0.98 29.70 0.07
C LEU A 18 1.23 28.39 0.81
N ALA A 19 0.55 27.34 0.36
CA ALA A 19 0.53 26.03 0.99
C ALA A 19 1.94 25.61 1.38
N LEU A 20 2.06 25.07 2.60
CA LEU A 20 3.26 24.39 3.10
C LEU A 20 3.95 23.65 1.97
N GLU A 21 5.28 23.78 1.90
CA GLU A 21 6.11 23.10 0.91
C GLU A 21 5.64 21.65 0.78
N GLY A 22 5.32 21.25 -0.45
CA GLY A 22 4.78 19.92 -0.77
C GLY A 22 5.82 18.85 -0.50
N GLY A 23 6.03 18.56 0.77
CA GLY A 23 7.03 17.64 1.28
C GLY A 23 6.46 16.88 2.47
N PRO A 24 7.05 15.73 2.78
CA PRO A 24 6.51 14.85 3.80
C PRO A 24 6.49 15.58 5.15
N SER A 25 5.32 15.61 5.79
CA SER A 25 5.12 16.29 7.10
C SER A 25 5.91 15.64 8.24
N SER A 26 6.48 14.47 8.00
CA SER A 26 7.36 13.75 8.93
C SER A 26 8.28 12.76 8.19
N LYS A 27 9.34 12.31 8.87
CA LYS A 27 10.21 11.23 8.35
C LYS A 27 9.44 9.93 8.05
N ALA A 28 8.40 9.63 8.83
CA ALA A 28 7.56 8.45 8.60
C ALA A 28 6.73 8.59 7.31
N GLN A 29 6.18 9.77 7.04
CA GLN A 29 5.48 10.02 5.77
C GLN A 29 6.43 9.87 4.58
N GLN A 30 7.66 10.34 4.69
CA GLN A 30 8.66 10.23 3.62
C GLN A 30 8.95 8.76 3.26
N THR A 31 9.13 7.89 4.25
CA THR A 31 9.38 6.47 4.00
C THR A 31 8.15 5.82 3.39
N THR A 32 6.95 6.12 3.88
CA THR A 32 5.69 5.62 3.30
C THR A 32 5.53 6.04 1.85
N GLU A 33 5.75 7.32 1.52
CA GLU A 33 5.68 7.81 0.14
C GLU A 33 6.71 7.12 -0.77
N ALA A 34 7.93 6.90 -0.27
CA ALA A 34 8.95 6.16 -1.02
C ALA A 34 8.51 4.71 -1.32
N TRP A 35 7.94 4.01 -0.35
CA TRP A 35 7.40 2.66 -0.55
C TRP A 35 6.23 2.61 -1.53
N LEU A 36 5.30 3.57 -1.42
CA LEU A 36 4.16 3.67 -2.34
C LEU A 36 4.63 3.93 -3.78
N GLN A 37 5.61 4.81 -3.97
CA GLN A 37 6.18 5.07 -5.28
C GLN A 37 6.95 3.86 -5.82
N LEU A 38 7.72 3.15 -4.98
CA LEU A 38 8.45 1.94 -5.35
C LEU A 38 7.52 0.86 -5.90
N GLN A 39 6.43 0.58 -5.17
CA GLN A 39 5.46 -0.46 -5.51
C GLN A 39 4.64 -0.09 -6.75
N ALA A 40 4.07 1.11 -6.80
CA ALA A 40 3.22 1.53 -7.92
C ALA A 40 3.99 1.61 -9.25
N ARG A 41 5.26 1.99 -9.20
CA ARG A 41 6.13 2.09 -10.38
C ARG A 41 6.85 0.78 -10.70
N ASN A 42 6.63 -0.26 -9.88
CA ASN A 42 7.26 -1.58 -10.02
C ASN A 42 8.80 -1.50 -10.14
N LEU A 43 9.42 -0.58 -9.38
CA LEU A 43 10.85 -0.28 -9.51
C LEU A 43 11.75 -1.40 -8.99
N GLU A 44 11.27 -2.17 -8.00
CA GLU A 44 11.95 -3.36 -7.45
C GLU A 44 11.20 -4.66 -7.83
N ALA A 45 10.75 -4.74 -9.09
CA ALA A 45 10.22 -5.99 -9.62
C ALA A 45 11.28 -7.10 -9.55
N SER A 46 10.87 -8.32 -9.18
CA SER A 46 11.76 -9.48 -9.25
C SER A 46 12.35 -9.64 -10.65
N LYS A 47 13.68 -9.75 -10.73
CA LYS A 47 14.39 -10.03 -11.98
C LYS A 47 14.16 -11.45 -12.50
N ILE A 48 13.62 -12.34 -11.66
CA ILE A 48 13.33 -13.72 -11.98
C ILE A 48 11.83 -13.83 -12.29
N PRO A 49 11.44 -14.01 -13.56
CA PRO A 49 10.03 -14.17 -13.92
C PRO A 49 9.51 -15.49 -13.35
N GLN A 50 8.47 -15.42 -12.52
CA GLN A 50 7.74 -16.59 -12.07
C GLN A 50 6.76 -17.01 -13.17
N THR A 51 7.22 -17.87 -14.07
CA THR A 51 6.37 -18.44 -15.12
C THR A 51 5.70 -19.71 -14.61
N ALA A 52 4.41 -19.84 -14.91
CA ALA A 52 3.67 -21.07 -14.71
C ALA A 52 3.28 -21.62 -16.09
N THR A 53 3.42 -22.92 -16.27
CA THR A 53 2.86 -23.62 -17.42
C THR A 53 1.32 -23.55 -17.38
N PRO A 54 0.60 -23.73 -18.50
CA PRO A 54 -0.85 -23.80 -18.49
C PRO A 54 -1.39 -24.83 -17.49
N LYS A 55 -0.78 -26.02 -17.43
CA LYS A 55 -1.15 -27.08 -16.49
C LYS A 55 -1.01 -26.65 -15.03
N GLU A 56 0.06 -25.94 -14.67
CA GLU A 56 0.25 -25.44 -13.30
C GLU A 56 -0.77 -24.35 -12.95
N ARG A 57 -1.17 -23.51 -13.92
CA ARG A 57 -2.25 -22.53 -13.73
C ARG A 57 -3.60 -23.21 -13.52
N ASP A 58 -3.91 -24.26 -14.27
CA ASP A 58 -5.16 -25.01 -14.10
C ASP A 58 -5.19 -25.69 -12.74
N GLN A 59 -4.06 -26.26 -12.29
CA GLN A 59 -3.93 -26.85 -10.96
C GLN A 59 -4.08 -25.82 -9.84
N SER A 60 -3.50 -24.62 -9.99
CA SER A 60 -3.67 -23.57 -8.98
C SER A 60 -5.10 -23.06 -8.92
N MET A 61 -5.77 -22.92 -10.07
CA MET A 61 -7.19 -22.59 -10.16
C MET A 61 -8.04 -23.66 -9.47
N GLN A 62 -7.77 -24.94 -9.73
CA GLN A 62 -8.48 -26.03 -9.09
C GLN A 62 -8.32 -26.01 -7.56
N ARG A 63 -7.10 -25.78 -7.04
CA ARG A 63 -6.86 -25.65 -5.59
C ARG A 63 -7.62 -24.49 -4.98
N TRP A 64 -7.69 -23.36 -5.70
CA TRP A 64 -8.47 -22.21 -5.25
C TRP A 64 -9.97 -22.55 -5.19
N LEU A 65 -10.52 -23.22 -6.21
CA LEU A 65 -11.91 -23.70 -6.18
C LEU A 65 -12.14 -24.71 -5.04
N ASP A 66 -11.18 -25.60 -4.80
CA ASP A 66 -11.26 -26.59 -3.72
C ASP A 66 -11.21 -25.93 -2.34
N SER A 67 -10.59 -24.75 -2.19
CA SER A 67 -10.56 -24.03 -0.91
C SER A 67 -11.96 -23.67 -0.39
N TYR A 68 -12.93 -23.44 -1.29
CA TYR A 68 -14.32 -23.16 -0.92
C TYR A 68 -15.09 -24.39 -0.41
N LYS A 69 -14.55 -25.60 -0.60
CA LYS A 69 -15.18 -26.83 -0.10
C LYS A 69 -14.99 -26.99 1.40
N TYR A 70 -13.99 -26.30 1.98
CA TYR A 70 -13.68 -26.39 3.39
C TYR A 70 -14.25 -25.17 4.11
N VAL A 71 -15.04 -25.42 5.15
CA VAL A 71 -15.50 -24.35 6.04
C VAL A 71 -14.29 -23.73 6.74
N ILE A 72 -14.28 -22.39 6.83
CA ILE A 72 -13.30 -21.69 7.66
C ILE A 72 -13.62 -22.08 9.11
N PRO A 73 -12.68 -22.67 9.86
CA PRO A 73 -12.94 -23.02 11.26
C PRO A 73 -13.21 -21.78 12.09
N ASP A 74 -14.17 -21.86 13.02
CA ASP A 74 -14.47 -20.77 13.96
C ASP A 74 -13.27 -20.43 14.87
N PHE A 75 -12.42 -21.43 15.12
CA PHE A 75 -11.21 -21.29 15.92
C PHE A 75 -10.04 -21.96 15.23
N TYR A 76 -8.92 -21.25 15.14
CA TYR A 76 -7.67 -21.84 14.70
C TYR A 76 -7.12 -22.75 15.81
N ARG A 77 -7.27 -24.06 15.64
CA ARG A 77 -6.62 -25.04 16.51
C ARG A 77 -5.19 -25.25 16.01
N TRP A 78 -4.21 -24.70 16.74
CA TRP A 78 -2.81 -25.04 16.52
C TRP A 78 -2.57 -26.47 16.99
N GLU A 79 -2.63 -27.42 16.07
CA GLU A 79 -2.01 -28.72 16.27
C GLU A 79 -0.55 -28.59 15.85
N SER A 80 0.39 -28.85 16.76
CA SER A 80 1.80 -28.88 16.38
C SER A 80 1.98 -30.02 15.38
N THR A 81 2.13 -29.71 14.10
CA THR A 81 2.63 -30.67 13.10
C THR A 81 4.11 -30.90 13.39
N GLY A 82 4.36 -31.77 14.36
CA GLY A 82 5.68 -32.03 14.94
C GLY A 82 5.69 -33.35 15.72
N ALA A 83 5.02 -34.38 15.19
CA ALA A 83 5.19 -35.77 15.60
C ALA A 83 4.55 -36.68 14.53
N SER A 84 5.15 -36.74 13.34
CA SER A 84 5.06 -37.96 12.55
C SER A 84 6.35 -38.71 12.84
N ASP A 85 6.20 -39.74 13.67
CA ASP A 85 7.20 -40.76 13.99
C ASP A 85 7.85 -41.34 12.73
N LYS A 86 9.04 -41.90 12.96
CA LYS A 86 9.88 -42.64 12.01
C LYS A 86 9.14 -43.70 11.21
#